data_AF-A0A2G5VAE0-F1
#
_entry.id   AF-A0A2G5VAE0-F1
#
_cell.length_a   1.000
_cell.length_b   1.000
_cell.length_c   1.000
_cell.angle_alpha   90.00
_cell.angle_beta   90.00
_cell.angle_gamma   90.00
#
_symmetry.space_group_name_H-M   'P 1'
#
loop_
_entity.id
_entity.type
_entity.pdbx_description
1 polymer ?
#
loop_
_entity_poly.entity_id
_entity_poly.type
_entity_poly.pdbx_seq_one_letter_code
_entity_poly.pdbx_strand_id
1 'polypeptide(L)'
;MFDTPLVIKKCEKFLVKESNKGLKEKLELTGKYRLEELKMTEKEFILKHVFEDVEKLENEEELEGPDEQHFGVDWKINMEKYDNHLGIFLNTDMTEYQEITVDCSMKIVSKNKEKTCSMSISCAFEYQEYRGCPDFIDWKTLEDEYLDDGKLEVEVHVKITKMIEIPEGSLDELRSFGEDMKQFSDVILKINKHQISCSEYLSAHSPYFATLFLGKFQEAEKSEIELKDVDPQNFQDYLEVIYLEDGINDDTVEGILSVADMFDTPIIVEKCEKFLIENSEIELKDKLRLAGKYRLEELKKNCLDQIESKEDIRSVIPENPSGMDHEVLAELFKKLLDFN
;
A
#
# COMPACT_ATOMS: atom_id res chain seq x y z
N MET A 1 -2.29 28.85 25.87
CA MET A 1 -2.16 29.17 24.44
C MET A 1 -1.86 27.83 23.81
N PHE A 2 -2.83 27.24 23.10
CA PHE A 2 -2.74 25.86 22.63
C PHE A 2 -1.58 25.69 21.67
N ASP A 3 -0.96 24.52 21.69
CA ASP A 3 0.22 24.16 20.91
C ASP A 3 -0.18 24.04 19.42
N THR A 4 -0.23 25.18 18.75
CA THR A 4 -0.75 25.35 17.39
C THR A 4 -0.12 24.40 16.35
N PRO A 5 1.19 24.08 16.40
CA PRO A 5 1.79 23.16 15.44
C PRO A 5 1.33 21.71 15.60
N LEU A 6 1.16 21.23 16.84
CA LEU A 6 0.77 19.85 17.13
C LEU A 6 -0.69 19.58 16.73
N VAL A 7 -1.56 20.57 16.95
CA VAL A 7 -2.98 20.48 16.54
C VAL A 7 -3.11 20.50 15.02
N ILE A 8 -2.33 21.34 14.32
CA ILE A 8 -2.30 21.36 12.85
C ILE A 8 -1.84 20.00 12.31
N LYS A 9 -0.72 19.47 12.82
CA LYS A 9 -0.18 18.16 12.38
C LYS A 9 -1.17 17.01 12.63
N LYS A 10 -1.88 17.02 13.77
CA LYS A 10 -2.95 16.04 14.04
C LYS A 10 -4.16 16.21 13.12
N CYS A 11 -4.55 17.44 12.79
CA CYS A 11 -5.63 17.69 11.83
C CYS A 11 -5.26 17.27 10.40
N GLU A 12 -4.02 17.52 9.97
CA GLU A 12 -3.50 17.09 8.67
C GLU A 12 -3.44 15.56 8.60
N LYS A 13 -2.93 14.89 9.63
CA LYS A 13 -2.92 13.43 9.75
C LYS A 13 -4.34 12.84 9.67
N PHE A 14 -5.31 13.43 10.38
CA PHE A 14 -6.71 13.01 10.31
C PHE A 14 -7.30 13.20 8.91
N LEU A 15 -7.03 14.34 8.26
CA LEU A 15 -7.53 14.62 6.92
C LEU A 15 -6.95 13.65 5.88
N VAL A 16 -5.68 13.25 6.01
CA VAL A 16 -5.04 12.31 5.08
C VAL A 16 -5.51 10.88 5.32
N LYS A 17 -5.49 10.40 6.57
CA LYS A 17 -5.66 8.96 6.89
C LYS A 17 -7.09 8.55 7.23
N GLU A 18 -7.85 9.41 7.91
CA GLU A 18 -9.13 9.04 8.55
C GLU A 18 -10.35 9.68 7.89
N SER A 19 -10.14 10.58 6.93
CA SER A 19 -11.23 11.30 6.27
C SER A 19 -11.77 10.52 5.07
N ASN A 20 -13.09 10.38 4.97
CA ASN A 20 -13.82 9.88 3.79
C ASN A 20 -13.86 10.88 2.62
N LYS A 21 -12.87 11.77 2.54
CA LYS A 21 -12.77 12.79 1.50
C LYS A 21 -11.86 12.27 0.40
N GLY A 22 -12.21 12.53 -0.86
CA GLY A 22 -11.33 12.19 -1.97
C GLY A 22 -9.97 12.89 -1.84
N LEU A 23 -8.92 12.26 -2.35
CA LEU A 23 -7.52 12.66 -2.21
C LEU A 23 -7.28 14.14 -2.56
N LYS A 24 -7.93 14.66 -3.61
CA LYS A 24 -7.89 16.11 -3.94
C LYS A 24 -8.35 17.02 -2.81
N GLU A 25 -9.48 16.70 -2.19
CA GLU A 25 -10.04 17.52 -1.11
C GLU A 25 -9.15 17.44 0.13
N LYS A 26 -8.55 16.27 0.38
CA LYS A 26 -7.52 16.10 1.42
C LYS A 26 -6.34 17.05 1.18
N LEU A 27 -5.79 17.07 -0.03
CA LEU A 27 -4.64 17.92 -0.40
C LEU A 27 -4.96 19.43 -0.37
N GLU A 28 -6.18 19.83 -0.76
CA GLU A 28 -6.67 21.21 -0.66
C GLU A 28 -6.72 21.68 0.80
N LEU A 29 -7.24 20.84 1.70
CA LEU A 29 -7.40 21.18 3.11
C LEU A 29 -6.08 21.22 3.87
N THR A 30 -5.09 20.41 3.46
CA THR A 30 -3.74 20.45 4.02
C THR A 30 -2.86 21.52 3.35
N GLY A 31 -3.37 22.24 2.33
CA GLY A 31 -2.63 23.29 1.63
C GLY A 31 -1.38 22.82 0.89
N LYS A 32 -1.26 21.51 0.63
CA LYS A 32 -0.03 20.86 0.17
C LYS A 32 0.27 21.09 -1.32
N TYR A 33 -0.76 21.31 -2.15
CA TYR A 33 -0.61 21.45 -3.61
C TYR A 33 -1.47 22.57 -4.20
N ARG A 34 -0.99 23.15 -5.32
CA ARG A 34 -1.85 23.98 -6.18
C ARG A 34 -2.59 23.07 -7.16
N LEU A 35 -3.90 23.27 -7.28
CA LEU A 35 -4.76 22.53 -8.22
C LEU A 35 -4.29 22.57 -9.68
N GLU A 36 -3.51 23.58 -10.04
CA GLU A 36 -2.94 23.78 -11.38
C GLU A 36 -1.85 22.74 -11.71
N GLU A 37 -1.26 22.09 -10.70
CA GLU A 37 -0.25 21.04 -10.87
C GLU A 37 -0.88 19.65 -11.08
N LEU A 38 -2.17 19.49 -10.76
CA LEU A 38 -2.91 18.25 -10.98
C LEU A 38 -3.33 18.14 -12.45
N LYS A 39 -2.68 17.24 -13.18
CA LYS A 39 -2.98 17.00 -14.60
C LYS A 39 -4.27 16.20 -14.77
N MET A 40 -5.39 16.90 -14.90
CA MET A 40 -6.62 16.29 -15.39
C MET A 40 -6.52 16.04 -16.89
N THR A 41 -6.66 14.79 -17.32
CA THR A 41 -6.66 14.41 -18.73
C THR A 41 -7.83 13.48 -19.00
N GLU A 42 -8.62 13.80 -20.01
CA GLU A 42 -9.71 12.94 -20.49
C GLU A 42 -9.08 11.83 -21.34
N LYS A 43 -9.22 10.58 -20.88
CA LYS A 43 -8.57 9.39 -21.44
C LYS A 43 -9.61 8.28 -21.55
N GLU A 44 -9.70 7.62 -22.69
CA GLU A 44 -10.70 6.56 -22.94
C GLU A 44 -10.05 5.32 -23.57
N PHE A 45 -10.56 4.14 -23.21
CA PHE A 45 -10.14 2.86 -23.75
C PHE A 45 -11.24 1.80 -23.60
N ILE A 46 -11.08 0.66 -24.27
CA ILE A 46 -12.03 -0.46 -24.24
C ILE A 46 -11.28 -1.74 -23.89
N LEU A 47 -11.72 -2.42 -22.83
CA LEU A 47 -11.30 -3.78 -22.50
C LEU A 47 -12.30 -4.77 -23.09
N LYS A 48 -11.78 -5.88 -23.64
CA LYS A 48 -12.64 -6.89 -24.28
C LYS A 48 -12.11 -8.28 -24.03
N HIS A 49 -12.94 -9.11 -23.41
CA HIS A 49 -12.57 -10.49 -23.10
C HIS A 49 -13.71 -11.47 -23.37
N VAL A 50 -13.34 -12.70 -23.74
CA VAL A 50 -14.26 -13.83 -23.89
C VAL A 50 -13.93 -14.83 -22.80
N PHE A 51 -14.80 -14.91 -21.80
CA PHE A 51 -14.69 -15.89 -20.73
C PHE A 51 -15.21 -17.23 -21.22
N GLU A 52 -14.57 -18.32 -20.81
CA GLU A 52 -14.95 -19.69 -21.14
C GLU A 52 -15.46 -20.41 -19.89
N ASP A 53 -16.24 -21.49 -20.09
CA ASP A 53 -16.78 -22.33 -19.01
C ASP A 53 -17.62 -21.55 -17.96
N VAL A 54 -18.26 -20.44 -18.36
CA VAL A 54 -18.99 -19.54 -17.46
C VAL A 54 -20.17 -20.24 -16.76
N GLU A 55 -20.79 -21.21 -17.41
CA GLU A 55 -21.89 -22.01 -16.86
C GLU A 55 -21.45 -22.89 -15.66
N LYS A 56 -20.15 -23.15 -15.53
CA LYS A 56 -19.59 -23.96 -14.44
C LYS A 56 -19.25 -23.12 -13.20
N LEU A 57 -19.35 -21.79 -13.29
CA LEU A 57 -19.03 -20.90 -12.18
C LEU A 57 -19.93 -21.19 -10.97
N GLU A 58 -19.31 -21.56 -9.85
CA GLU A 58 -20.00 -21.77 -8.58
C GLU A 58 -20.28 -20.44 -7.88
N ASN A 59 -21.12 -20.45 -6.84
CA ASN A 59 -21.43 -19.24 -6.08
C ASN A 59 -20.20 -18.81 -5.28
N GLU A 60 -19.89 -17.51 -5.24
CA GLU A 60 -18.68 -16.92 -4.66
C GLU A 60 -17.37 -17.28 -5.40
N GLU A 61 -17.44 -17.91 -6.56
CA GLU A 61 -16.27 -18.08 -7.44
C GLU A 61 -16.13 -16.89 -8.41
N GLU A 62 -14.88 -16.55 -8.71
CA GLU A 62 -14.52 -15.50 -9.65
C GLU A 62 -13.76 -16.04 -10.87
N LEU A 63 -13.95 -15.38 -12.02
CA LEU A 63 -13.08 -15.52 -13.19
C LEU A 63 -12.46 -14.17 -13.52
N GLU A 64 -11.15 -14.19 -13.74
CA GLU A 64 -10.38 -13.00 -14.11
C GLU A 64 -10.02 -13.01 -15.60
N GLY A 65 -10.17 -11.86 -16.25
CA GLY A 65 -9.59 -11.58 -17.55
C GLY A 65 -8.10 -11.25 -17.44
N PRO A 66 -7.41 -11.11 -18.59
CA PRO A 66 -5.99 -10.73 -18.61
C PRO A 66 -5.81 -9.26 -18.19
N ASP A 67 -4.64 -8.95 -17.62
CA ASP A 67 -4.22 -7.57 -17.39
C ASP A 67 -3.92 -6.85 -18.71
N GLU A 68 -4.51 -5.68 -18.89
CA GLU A 68 -4.28 -4.78 -20.02
C GLU A 68 -3.80 -3.41 -19.51
N GLN A 69 -2.62 -2.99 -19.97
CA GLN A 69 -2.03 -1.73 -19.56
C GLN A 69 -2.60 -0.55 -20.34
N HIS A 70 -3.22 0.38 -19.63
CA HIS A 70 -3.72 1.64 -20.20
C HIS A 70 -3.30 2.82 -19.34
N PHE A 71 -2.64 3.80 -19.98
CA PHE A 71 -2.21 5.04 -19.34
C PHE A 71 -1.30 4.85 -18.12
N GLY A 72 -0.47 3.80 -18.13
CA GLY A 72 0.51 3.50 -17.07
C GLY A 72 -0.05 2.71 -15.89
N VAL A 73 -1.32 2.29 -15.97
CA VAL A 73 -2.05 1.53 -14.97
C VAL A 73 -2.53 0.22 -15.61
N ASP A 74 -2.48 -0.86 -14.85
CA ASP A 74 -2.96 -2.18 -15.29
C ASP A 74 -4.43 -2.34 -14.90
N TRP A 75 -5.23 -2.83 -15.84
CA TRP A 75 -6.68 -2.99 -15.72
C TRP A 75 -7.08 -4.38 -16.13
N LYS A 76 -8.06 -4.97 -15.45
CA LYS A 76 -8.66 -6.26 -15.83
C LYS A 76 -10.16 -6.29 -15.55
N ILE A 77 -10.85 -7.22 -16.21
CA ILE A 77 -12.27 -7.50 -16.01
C ILE A 77 -12.37 -8.71 -15.08
N ASN A 78 -13.16 -8.61 -14.02
CA ASN A 78 -13.51 -9.74 -13.17
C ASN A 78 -15.01 -10.04 -13.32
N MET A 79 -15.38 -11.31 -13.24
CA MET A 79 -16.77 -11.74 -13.10
C MET A 79 -16.93 -12.65 -11.90
N GLU A 80 -18.07 -12.54 -11.24
CA GLU A 80 -18.40 -13.34 -10.06
C GLU A 80 -19.86 -13.78 -10.17
N LYS A 81 -20.18 -14.94 -9.60
CA LYS A 81 -21.56 -15.35 -9.39
C LYS A 81 -21.92 -15.21 -7.92
N TYR A 82 -22.95 -14.42 -7.63
CA TYR A 82 -23.48 -14.25 -6.28
C TYR A 82 -25.00 -14.21 -6.29
N ASP A 83 -25.65 -14.97 -5.41
CA ASP A 83 -27.12 -15.02 -5.24
C ASP A 83 -27.90 -15.13 -6.57
N ASN A 84 -27.48 -16.05 -7.44
CA ASN A 84 -28.03 -16.27 -8.79
C ASN A 84 -28.00 -15.05 -9.73
N HIS A 85 -27.07 -14.14 -9.52
CA HIS A 85 -26.75 -13.06 -10.45
C HIS A 85 -25.29 -13.17 -10.88
N LEU A 86 -25.02 -12.76 -12.11
CA LEU A 86 -23.66 -12.51 -12.58
C LEU A 86 -23.30 -11.06 -12.23
N GLY A 87 -22.20 -10.89 -11.51
CA GLY A 87 -21.54 -9.61 -11.31
C GLY A 87 -20.42 -9.40 -12.34
N ILE A 88 -20.27 -8.17 -12.82
CA ILE A 88 -19.15 -7.76 -13.67
C ILE A 88 -18.46 -6.58 -13.00
N PHE A 89 -17.14 -6.67 -12.88
CA PHE A 89 -16.31 -5.69 -12.20
C PHE A 89 -15.11 -5.29 -13.06
N LEU A 90 -14.73 -4.04 -12.93
CA LEU A 90 -13.47 -3.50 -13.40
C LEU A 90 -12.52 -3.44 -12.20
N ASN A 91 -11.36 -4.05 -12.35
CA ASN A 91 -10.30 -4.05 -11.35
C ASN A 91 -9.08 -3.31 -11.90
N THR A 92 -8.35 -2.64 -11.02
CA THR A 92 -7.13 -1.93 -11.34
C THR A 92 -6.13 -1.99 -10.19
N ASP A 93 -4.88 -2.28 -10.53
CA ASP A 93 -3.77 -2.27 -9.58
C ASP A 93 -3.15 -0.86 -9.53
N MET A 94 -3.61 -0.09 -8.56
CA MET A 94 -3.11 1.25 -8.30
C MET A 94 -2.20 1.28 -7.07
N THR A 95 -1.29 2.25 -7.05
CA THR A 95 -0.56 2.59 -5.83
C THR A 95 -1.44 3.43 -4.91
N GLU A 96 -1.10 3.51 -3.63
CA GLU A 96 -1.76 4.40 -2.65
C GLU A 96 -1.64 5.91 -3.00
N TYR A 97 -0.84 6.24 -4.03
CA TYR A 97 -0.54 7.59 -4.50
C TYR A 97 -1.39 8.00 -5.72
N GLN A 98 -2.42 7.23 -6.07
CA GLN A 98 -3.26 7.46 -7.24
C GLN A 98 -4.75 7.46 -6.86
N GLU A 99 -5.47 8.49 -7.30
CA GLU A 99 -6.93 8.50 -7.29
C GLU A 99 -7.41 8.55 -8.74
N ILE A 100 -8.15 7.52 -9.15
CA ILE A 100 -8.73 7.46 -10.50
C ILE A 100 -10.25 7.42 -10.39
N THR A 101 -10.91 8.38 -11.00
CA THR A 101 -12.36 8.34 -11.21
C THR A 101 -12.63 8.01 -12.67
N VAL A 102 -13.52 7.05 -12.88
CA VAL A 102 -13.94 6.61 -14.21
C VAL A 102 -15.45 6.64 -14.36
N ASP A 103 -15.89 6.95 -15.56
CA ASP A 103 -17.19 6.53 -16.07
C ASP A 103 -16.95 5.25 -16.87
N CYS A 104 -17.55 4.14 -16.45
CA CYS A 104 -17.43 2.89 -17.18
C CYS A 104 -18.79 2.42 -17.70
N SER A 105 -18.79 1.85 -18.90
CA SER A 105 -19.94 1.22 -19.52
C SER A 105 -19.62 -0.23 -19.83
N MET A 106 -20.27 -1.14 -19.12
CA MET A 106 -20.12 -2.59 -19.25
C MET A 106 -21.19 -3.13 -20.17
N LYS A 107 -20.84 -4.07 -21.04
CA LYS A 107 -21.73 -4.61 -22.06
C LYS A 107 -21.46 -6.09 -22.31
N ILE A 108 -22.53 -6.87 -22.41
CA ILE A 108 -22.52 -8.23 -22.94
C ILE A 108 -23.47 -8.34 -24.14
N VAL A 109 -23.13 -9.23 -25.06
CA VAL A 109 -23.90 -9.46 -26.28
C VAL A 109 -24.49 -10.86 -26.25
N SER A 110 -25.77 -10.98 -26.61
CA SER A 110 -26.45 -12.28 -26.68
C SER A 110 -25.81 -13.22 -27.69
N LYS A 111 -25.99 -14.54 -27.52
CA LYS A 111 -25.41 -15.57 -28.39
C LYS A 111 -25.76 -15.42 -29.88
N ASN A 112 -26.95 -14.87 -30.18
CA ASN A 112 -27.39 -14.60 -31.55
C ASN A 112 -27.01 -13.19 -32.06
N LYS A 113 -26.35 -12.38 -31.22
CA LYS A 113 -25.93 -11.00 -31.50
C LYS A 113 -27.08 -10.02 -31.77
N GLU A 114 -28.31 -10.35 -31.37
CA GLU A 114 -29.49 -9.51 -31.57
C GLU A 114 -29.82 -8.63 -30.37
N LYS A 115 -29.53 -9.12 -29.17
CA LYS A 115 -29.72 -8.41 -27.89
C LYS A 115 -28.39 -8.00 -27.27
N THR A 116 -28.46 -6.93 -26.49
CA THR A 116 -27.35 -6.40 -25.69
C THR A 116 -27.88 -6.08 -24.30
N CYS A 117 -27.13 -6.48 -23.28
CA CYS A 117 -27.32 -6.03 -21.91
C CYS A 117 -26.15 -5.12 -21.55
N SER A 118 -26.43 -3.97 -20.97
CA SER A 118 -25.40 -2.97 -20.65
C SER A 118 -25.76 -2.18 -19.39
N MET A 119 -24.74 -1.79 -18.66
CA MET A 119 -24.83 -0.89 -17.52
C MET A 119 -23.76 0.18 -17.62
N SER A 120 -24.01 1.35 -17.02
CA SER A 120 -23.00 2.38 -16.82
C SER A 120 -22.90 2.75 -15.36
N ILE A 121 -21.68 2.86 -14.84
CA ILE A 121 -21.39 3.26 -13.47
C ILE A 121 -20.24 4.26 -13.46
N SER A 122 -20.38 5.31 -12.66
CA SER A 122 -19.29 6.21 -12.31
C SER A 122 -18.74 5.79 -10.96
N CYS A 123 -17.44 5.52 -10.88
CA CYS A 123 -16.79 5.09 -9.66
C CYS A 123 -15.42 5.75 -9.48
N ALA A 124 -15.03 5.90 -8.22
CA ALA A 124 -13.67 6.24 -7.84
C ALA A 124 -13.00 4.99 -7.27
N PHE A 125 -11.73 4.85 -7.61
CA PHE A 125 -10.80 3.88 -7.05
C PHE A 125 -9.85 4.64 -6.13
N GLU A 126 -9.66 4.17 -4.89
CA GLU A 126 -8.78 4.82 -3.91
C GLU A 126 -7.69 3.92 -3.31
N TYR A 127 -7.71 2.59 -3.54
CA TYR A 127 -6.62 1.62 -3.28
C TYR A 127 -7.17 0.20 -3.47
N GLN A 128 -6.53 -0.67 -4.28
CA GLN A 128 -6.93 -2.08 -4.54
C GLN A 128 -8.41 -2.41 -4.33
N GLU A 129 -9.25 -1.88 -5.21
CA GLU A 129 -10.70 -2.09 -5.18
C GLU A 129 -11.18 -2.53 -6.56
N TYR A 130 -12.09 -3.49 -6.60
CA TYR A 130 -12.87 -3.79 -7.79
C TYR A 130 -14.21 -3.03 -7.72
N ARG A 131 -14.60 -2.41 -8.84
CA ARG A 131 -15.84 -1.63 -8.95
C ARG A 131 -16.68 -2.15 -10.09
N GLY A 132 -17.98 -2.24 -9.89
CA GLY A 132 -18.84 -2.81 -10.92
C GLY A 132 -20.28 -2.94 -10.49
N CYS A 133 -20.97 -3.88 -11.12
CA CYS A 133 -22.37 -4.16 -10.89
C CYS A 133 -22.51 -5.61 -10.42
N PRO A 134 -22.76 -5.85 -9.11
CA PRO A 134 -22.90 -7.21 -8.57
C PRO A 134 -24.14 -7.93 -9.13
N ASP A 135 -25.23 -7.19 -9.39
CA ASP A 135 -26.48 -7.72 -9.93
C ASP A 135 -26.63 -7.37 -11.43
N PHE A 136 -25.59 -7.59 -12.24
CA PHE A 136 -25.59 -7.14 -13.65
C PHE A 136 -26.67 -7.84 -14.47
N ILE A 137 -26.83 -9.16 -14.30
CA ILE A 137 -27.90 -9.94 -14.95
C ILE A 137 -28.25 -11.18 -14.13
N ASP A 138 -29.54 -11.54 -14.13
CA ASP A 138 -30.03 -12.81 -13.58
C ASP A 138 -29.38 -14.00 -14.31
N TRP A 139 -28.92 -14.97 -13.53
CA TRP A 139 -28.13 -16.11 -14.03
C TRP A 139 -28.91 -16.97 -15.04
N LYS A 140 -30.22 -17.15 -14.81
CA LYS A 140 -31.05 -17.92 -15.73
C LYS A 140 -31.18 -17.23 -17.09
N THR A 141 -31.37 -15.91 -17.08
CA THR A 141 -31.43 -15.10 -18.30
C THR A 141 -30.09 -15.12 -19.05
N LEU A 142 -28.97 -15.09 -18.32
CA LEU A 142 -27.62 -15.24 -18.87
C LEU A 142 -27.49 -16.57 -19.63
N GLU A 143 -27.82 -17.69 -18.98
CA GLU A 143 -27.75 -19.04 -19.57
C GLU A 143 -28.66 -19.18 -20.81
N ASP A 144 -29.90 -18.70 -20.71
CA ASP A 144 -30.90 -18.87 -21.75
C ASP A 144 -30.59 -18.02 -23.00
N GLU A 145 -30.05 -16.82 -22.84
CA GLU A 145 -29.96 -15.83 -23.92
C GLU A 145 -28.54 -15.40 -24.32
N TYR A 146 -27.57 -15.44 -23.40
CA TYR A 146 -26.26 -14.81 -23.59
C TYR A 146 -25.10 -15.79 -23.77
N LEU A 147 -25.10 -16.92 -23.07
CA LEU A 147 -24.03 -17.91 -23.21
C LEU A 147 -24.06 -18.60 -24.59
N ASP A 148 -22.91 -18.64 -25.25
CA ASP A 148 -22.67 -19.36 -26.50
C ASP A 148 -21.68 -20.50 -26.26
N ASP A 149 -22.19 -21.72 -26.06
CA ASP A 149 -21.39 -22.91 -25.71
C ASP A 149 -20.46 -22.66 -24.52
N GLY A 150 -21.02 -22.06 -23.46
CA GLY A 150 -20.31 -21.71 -22.24
C GLY A 150 -19.43 -20.46 -22.31
N LYS A 151 -19.40 -19.79 -23.47
CA LYS A 151 -18.63 -18.57 -23.67
C LYS A 151 -19.46 -17.33 -23.46
N LEU A 152 -18.86 -16.31 -22.85
CA LEU A 152 -19.45 -14.98 -22.67
C LEU A 152 -18.49 -13.90 -23.12
N GLU A 153 -18.91 -13.09 -24.09
CA GLU A 153 -18.16 -11.92 -24.56
C GLU A 153 -18.54 -10.68 -23.73
N VAL A 154 -17.57 -10.12 -23.03
CA VAL A 154 -17.70 -8.92 -22.20
C VAL A 154 -16.86 -7.78 -22.79
N GLU A 155 -17.47 -6.60 -22.88
CA GLU A 155 -16.83 -5.37 -23.35
C GLU A 155 -17.04 -4.28 -22.31
N VAL A 156 -15.96 -3.63 -21.87
CA VAL A 156 -15.99 -2.55 -20.88
C VAL A 156 -15.35 -1.31 -21.50
N HIS A 157 -16.15 -0.29 -21.77
CA HIS A 157 -15.65 1.03 -22.14
C HIS A 157 -15.33 1.81 -20.88
N VAL A 158 -14.09 2.26 -20.74
CA VAL A 158 -13.61 3.02 -19.59
C VAL A 158 -13.24 4.43 -20.03
N LYS A 159 -13.87 5.42 -19.41
CA LYS A 159 -13.54 6.84 -19.55
C LYS A 159 -13.02 7.36 -18.24
N ILE A 160 -11.73 7.65 -18.18
CA ILE A 160 -11.10 8.29 -17.03
C ILE A 160 -11.52 9.76 -17.04
N THR A 161 -12.35 10.14 -16.07
CA THR A 161 -12.83 11.52 -15.89
C THR A 161 -11.91 12.31 -14.97
N LYS A 162 -11.16 11.62 -14.12
CA LYS A 162 -10.19 12.21 -13.21
C LYS A 162 -9.06 11.21 -12.97
N MET A 163 -7.83 11.66 -13.13
CA MET A 163 -6.63 10.92 -12.76
C MET A 163 -5.75 11.87 -11.97
N ILE A 164 -5.63 11.62 -10.68
CA ILE A 164 -4.65 12.30 -9.84
C ILE A 164 -3.48 11.36 -9.68
N GLU A 165 -2.35 11.77 -10.23
CA GLU A 165 -1.06 11.25 -9.80
C GLU A 165 -0.52 12.23 -8.79
N ILE A 166 -0.35 11.77 -7.56
CA ILE A 166 0.44 12.52 -6.59
C ILE A 166 1.89 12.47 -7.09
N PRO A 167 2.58 13.61 -7.31
CA PRO A 167 4.00 13.58 -7.62
C PRO A 167 4.75 12.80 -6.53
N GLU A 168 5.71 11.95 -6.91
CA GLU A 168 6.73 11.45 -5.96
C GLU A 168 7.26 12.70 -5.21
N GLY A 169 7.06 12.81 -3.89
CA GLY A 169 7.23 14.10 -3.21
C GLY A 169 6.30 14.47 -2.05
N SER A 170 5.14 13.84 -1.91
CA SER A 170 3.95 14.62 -1.52
C SER A 170 3.17 14.21 -0.29
N LEU A 171 3.38 13.02 0.23
CA LEU A 171 2.83 12.63 1.53
C LEU A 171 3.94 12.82 2.56
N ASP A 172 3.89 13.98 3.23
CA ASP A 172 4.70 14.29 4.41
C ASP A 172 6.22 14.14 4.22
N GLU A 173 6.74 14.33 3.01
CA GLU A 173 8.19 14.34 2.83
C GLU A 173 8.81 15.51 3.60
N LEU A 174 9.57 15.17 4.63
CA LEU A 174 10.39 16.13 5.36
C LEU A 174 11.55 16.62 4.50
N ARG A 175 11.95 15.83 3.48
CA ARG A 175 13.06 16.14 2.59
C ARG A 175 12.87 15.54 1.18
N SER A 176 13.05 16.38 0.16
CA SER A 176 13.14 15.91 -1.22
C SER A 176 14.41 15.08 -1.47
N PHE A 177 14.26 13.99 -2.22
CA PHE A 177 15.36 13.24 -2.84
C PHE A 177 15.16 13.11 -4.36
N GLY A 178 14.33 13.97 -4.96
CA GLY A 178 13.98 13.91 -6.37
C GLY A 178 15.06 14.42 -7.33
N GLU A 179 14.67 14.71 -8.58
CA GLU A 179 15.56 15.18 -9.65
C GLU A 179 16.26 16.52 -9.30
N ASP A 180 15.64 17.37 -8.47
CA ASP A 180 16.23 18.62 -7.99
C ASP A 180 17.47 18.41 -7.11
N MET A 181 17.58 17.24 -6.47
CA MET A 181 18.71 16.86 -5.62
C MET A 181 19.83 16.13 -6.34
N LYS A 182 19.65 15.79 -7.62
CA LYS A 182 20.62 15.03 -8.42
C LYS A 182 21.99 15.67 -8.53
N GLN A 183 22.07 17.00 -8.56
CA GLN A 183 23.35 17.72 -8.59
C GLN A 183 24.14 17.66 -7.28
N PHE A 184 23.48 17.25 -6.18
CA PHE A 184 24.07 17.09 -4.85
C PHE A 184 24.17 15.62 -4.43
N SER A 185 23.94 14.71 -5.38
CA SER A 185 23.85 13.28 -5.17
C SER A 185 24.93 12.57 -5.96
N ASP A 186 25.44 11.48 -5.39
CA ASP A 186 26.50 10.67 -5.98
C ASP A 186 25.93 9.45 -6.70
N VAL A 187 24.74 9.00 -6.27
CA VAL A 187 24.09 7.78 -6.76
C VAL A 187 22.57 7.95 -6.84
N ILE A 188 21.96 7.29 -7.81
CA ILE A 188 20.50 7.21 -7.97
C ILE A 188 20.06 5.79 -7.65
N LEU A 189 19.20 5.65 -6.64
CA LEU A 189 18.56 4.40 -6.28
C LEU A 189 17.21 4.29 -6.97
N LYS A 190 16.97 3.17 -7.67
CA LYS A 190 15.69 2.86 -8.31
C LYS A 190 14.92 1.88 -7.45
N ILE A 191 13.73 2.28 -6.99
CA ILE A 191 12.85 1.45 -6.16
C ILE A 191 11.50 1.36 -6.87
N ASN A 192 11.19 0.21 -7.44
CA ASN A 192 10.05 0.03 -8.34
C ASN A 192 10.08 1.04 -9.51
N LYS A 193 9.10 1.95 -9.58
CA LYS A 193 9.03 3.02 -10.58
C LYS A 193 9.71 4.33 -10.12
N HIS A 194 10.15 4.41 -8.86
CA HIS A 194 10.65 5.63 -8.22
C HIS A 194 12.16 5.78 -8.35
N GLN A 195 12.64 7.02 -8.48
CA GLN A 195 14.07 7.36 -8.53
C GLN A 195 14.44 8.29 -7.38
N ILE A 196 15.37 7.83 -6.55
CA ILE A 196 15.80 8.53 -5.34
C ILE A 196 17.27 8.92 -5.51
N SER A 197 17.51 10.22 -5.62
CA SER A 197 18.85 10.82 -5.66
C SER A 197 19.40 10.89 -4.25
N CYS A 198 20.49 10.16 -3.99
CA CYS A 198 21.11 10.14 -2.67
C CYS A 198 22.64 10.20 -2.75
N SER A 199 23.28 10.40 -1.60
CA SER A 199 24.73 10.42 -1.49
C SER A 199 25.24 9.07 -0.98
N GLU A 200 26.48 8.74 -1.34
CA GLU A 200 27.21 7.62 -0.73
C GLU A 200 27.35 7.74 0.80
N TYR A 201 26.96 8.87 1.40
CA TYR A 201 26.77 9.07 2.83
C TYR A 201 26.04 7.92 3.55
N LEU A 202 25.11 7.22 2.88
CA LEU A 202 24.45 6.03 3.44
C LEU A 202 25.46 4.96 3.91
N SER A 203 26.61 4.85 3.23
CA SER A 203 27.70 3.95 3.60
C SER A 203 28.24 4.18 5.01
N ALA A 204 28.13 5.41 5.53
CA ALA A 204 28.59 5.73 6.88
C ALA A 204 27.69 5.12 7.96
N HIS A 205 26.43 4.83 7.61
CA HIS A 205 25.41 4.35 8.55
C HIS A 205 25.01 2.89 8.31
N SER A 206 25.32 2.35 7.13
CA SER A 206 24.91 1.02 6.70
C SER A 206 26.07 0.25 6.06
N PRO A 207 26.52 -0.87 6.67
CA PRO A 207 27.50 -1.77 6.06
C PRO A 207 27.02 -2.36 4.73
N TYR A 208 25.70 -2.53 4.55
CA TYR A 208 25.11 -2.92 3.28
C TYR A 208 25.41 -1.89 2.20
N PHE A 209 25.08 -0.62 2.43
CA PHE A 209 25.34 0.45 1.46
C PHE A 209 26.83 0.70 1.25
N ALA A 210 27.66 0.55 2.30
CA ALA A 210 29.11 0.61 2.15
C ALA A 210 29.63 -0.48 1.21
N THR A 211 29.08 -1.70 1.30
CA THR A 211 29.44 -2.80 0.40
C THR A 211 28.89 -2.57 -1.01
N LEU A 212 27.69 -2.01 -1.13
CA LEU A 212 27.03 -1.75 -2.41
C LEU A 212 27.75 -0.66 -3.22
N PHE A 213 28.11 0.44 -2.57
CA PHE A 213 28.70 1.61 -3.23
C PHE A 213 30.23 1.54 -3.32
N LEU A 214 30.90 1.02 -2.29
CA LEU A 214 32.37 1.06 -2.19
C LEU A 214 33.01 -0.34 -2.33
N GLY A 215 32.20 -1.37 -2.57
CA GLY A 215 32.65 -2.75 -2.71
C GLY A 215 33.34 -3.03 -4.05
N LYS A 216 33.55 -4.32 -4.33
CA LYS A 216 34.19 -4.80 -5.57
C LYS A 216 33.19 -5.42 -6.55
N PHE A 217 31.93 -5.05 -6.43
CA PHE A 217 30.84 -5.55 -7.27
C PHE A 217 30.58 -4.58 -8.43
N GLN A 218 29.83 -5.02 -9.44
CA GLN A 218 29.57 -4.19 -10.63
C GLN A 218 28.74 -2.96 -10.29
N GLU A 219 27.97 -3.03 -9.20
CA GLU A 219 27.14 -1.95 -8.67
C GLU A 219 27.97 -0.74 -8.25
N ALA A 220 29.19 -0.94 -7.73
CA ALA A 220 30.08 0.14 -7.31
C ALA A 220 30.58 1.01 -8.49
N GLU A 221 30.44 0.53 -9.73
CA GLU A 221 30.80 1.29 -10.94
C GLU A 221 29.58 1.98 -11.59
N LYS A 222 28.37 1.81 -11.03
CA LYS A 222 27.12 2.34 -11.59
C LYS A 222 26.68 3.61 -10.86
N SER A 223 26.23 4.60 -11.62
CA SER A 223 25.54 5.79 -11.08
C SER A 223 24.06 5.54 -10.77
N GLU A 224 23.50 4.43 -11.25
CA GLU A 224 22.11 4.03 -11.08
C GLU A 224 22.04 2.57 -10.61
N ILE A 225 21.43 2.33 -9.45
CA ILE A 225 21.36 1.02 -8.81
C ILE A 225 19.91 0.70 -8.46
N GLU A 226 19.44 -0.50 -8.82
CA GLU A 226 18.08 -0.97 -8.53
C GLU A 226 18.04 -1.68 -7.17
N LEU A 227 17.11 -1.28 -6.31
CA LEU A 227 16.77 -1.97 -5.07
C LEU A 227 15.40 -2.64 -5.25
N LYS A 228 15.31 -3.91 -4.87
CA LYS A 228 14.11 -4.74 -5.00
C LYS A 228 13.53 -5.02 -3.62
N ASP A 229 12.24 -5.36 -3.60
CA ASP A 229 11.51 -5.81 -2.40
C ASP A 229 11.48 -4.76 -1.27
N VAL A 230 11.54 -3.48 -1.65
CA VAL A 230 11.49 -2.33 -0.73
C VAL A 230 10.31 -1.46 -1.13
N ASP A 231 9.51 -1.10 -0.13
CA ASP A 231 8.46 -0.12 -0.31
C ASP A 231 9.07 1.30 -0.46
N PRO A 232 8.73 2.05 -1.53
CA PRO A 232 9.30 3.36 -1.79
C PRO A 232 9.12 4.36 -0.64
N GLN A 233 7.97 4.36 0.03
CA GLN A 233 7.67 5.32 1.09
C GLN A 233 8.38 4.97 2.39
N ASN A 234 8.41 3.68 2.75
CA ASN A 234 9.22 3.25 3.88
C ASN A 234 10.69 3.60 3.68
N PHE A 235 11.19 3.54 2.45
CA PHE A 235 12.55 3.96 2.12
C PHE A 235 12.75 5.48 2.22
N GLN A 236 11.78 6.26 1.73
CA GLN A 236 11.74 7.71 1.87
C GLN A 236 11.81 8.12 3.35
N ASP A 237 10.90 7.60 4.19
CA ASP A 237 10.86 7.88 5.63
C ASP A 237 12.18 7.50 6.31
N TYR A 238 12.75 6.35 5.94
CA TYR A 238 14.05 5.90 6.44
C TYR A 238 15.19 6.87 6.07
N LEU A 239 15.23 7.35 4.83
CA LEU A 239 16.23 8.32 4.38
C LEU A 239 16.10 9.64 5.14
N GLU A 240 14.88 10.13 5.34
CA GLU A 240 14.62 11.34 6.12
C GLU A 240 15.24 11.25 7.52
N VAL A 241 15.09 10.11 8.19
CA VAL A 241 15.71 9.88 9.52
C VAL A 241 17.24 9.81 9.45
N ILE A 242 17.81 9.22 8.40
CA ILE A 242 19.27 9.25 8.17
C ILE A 242 19.77 10.68 8.01
N TYR A 243 19.01 11.50 7.29
CA TYR A 243 19.32 12.90 7.05
C TYR A 243 18.83 13.84 8.17
N LEU A 244 18.53 13.27 9.34
CA LEU A 244 18.25 13.94 10.62
C LEU A 244 16.92 14.68 10.69
N GLU A 245 15.97 14.32 9.83
CA GLU A 245 14.59 14.77 9.95
C GLU A 245 13.82 13.95 11.00
N ASP A 246 12.73 14.51 11.52
CA ASP A 246 11.88 13.89 12.56
C ASP A 246 10.77 13.00 11.96
N GLY A 247 11.21 11.99 11.20
CA GLY A 247 10.33 11.10 10.43
C GLY A 247 9.69 9.97 11.24
N ILE A 248 10.18 9.68 12.45
CA ILE A 248 9.71 8.54 13.25
C ILE A 248 8.42 8.90 13.99
N ASN A 249 7.34 8.19 13.70
CA ASN A 249 6.07 8.25 14.42
C ASN A 249 5.36 6.88 14.41
N ASP A 250 4.21 6.76 15.08
CA ASP A 250 3.48 5.49 15.20
C ASP A 250 3.08 4.87 13.86
N ASP A 251 2.93 5.67 12.80
CA ASP A 251 2.55 5.14 11.49
C ASP A 251 3.77 4.72 10.65
N THR A 252 4.92 5.38 10.84
CA THR A 252 6.12 5.19 10.00
C THR A 252 7.13 4.25 10.64
N VAL A 253 7.10 4.08 11.97
CA VAL A 253 8.13 3.37 12.71
C VAL A 253 8.31 1.90 12.29
N GLU A 254 7.22 1.18 11.97
CA GLU A 254 7.35 -0.21 11.50
C GLU A 254 7.97 -0.30 10.09
N GLY A 255 7.63 0.65 9.21
CA GLY A 255 8.21 0.77 7.88
C GLY A 255 9.70 1.09 7.92
N ILE A 256 10.07 2.09 8.72
CA ILE A 256 11.47 2.48 8.95
C ILE A 256 12.26 1.32 9.56
N LEU A 257 11.70 0.60 10.55
CA LEU A 257 12.34 -0.59 11.12
C LEU A 257 12.56 -1.68 10.07
N SER A 258 11.58 -1.93 9.19
CA SER A 258 11.72 -2.91 8.11
C SER A 258 12.89 -2.59 7.19
N VAL A 259 13.04 -1.31 6.82
CA VAL A 259 14.12 -0.86 5.94
C VAL A 259 15.47 -0.86 6.66
N ALA A 260 15.51 -0.42 7.91
CA ALA A 260 16.72 -0.41 8.72
C ALA A 260 17.26 -1.81 9.03
N ASP A 261 16.39 -2.80 9.26
CA ASP A 261 16.77 -4.21 9.42
C ASP A 261 17.29 -4.79 8.10
N MET A 262 16.61 -4.51 6.99
CA MET A 262 17.01 -4.99 5.65
C MET A 262 18.38 -4.46 5.22
N PHE A 263 18.66 -3.18 5.48
CA PHE A 263 19.90 -2.52 5.08
C PHE A 263 20.95 -2.41 6.18
N ASP A 264 20.77 -3.12 7.31
CA ASP A 264 21.71 -3.17 8.42
C ASP A 264 22.12 -1.77 8.90
N THR A 265 21.16 -1.05 9.48
CA THR A 265 21.37 0.32 9.98
C THR A 265 21.06 0.42 11.47
N PRO A 266 21.94 -0.11 12.36
CA PRO A 266 21.64 -0.26 13.80
C PRO A 266 21.28 1.05 14.51
N ILE A 267 21.87 2.17 14.09
CA ILE A 267 21.59 3.50 14.68
C ILE A 267 20.12 3.90 14.46
N ILE A 268 19.53 3.54 13.32
CA ILE A 268 18.13 3.83 13.03
C ILE A 268 17.22 2.88 13.81
N VAL A 269 17.60 1.61 13.93
CA VAL A 269 16.90 0.64 14.79
C VAL A 269 16.83 1.14 16.24
N GLU A 270 17.95 1.61 16.81
CA GLU A 270 18.02 2.17 18.17
C GLU A 270 17.11 3.41 18.33
N LYS A 271 17.08 4.30 17.33
CA LYS A 271 16.18 5.46 17.35
C LYS A 271 14.70 5.06 17.35
N CYS A 272 14.32 4.10 16.50
CA CYS A 272 12.96 3.56 16.44
C CYS A 272 12.58 2.87 17.75
N GLU A 273 13.48 2.06 18.31
CA GLU A 273 13.28 1.39 19.59
C GLU A 273 13.02 2.40 20.72
N LYS A 274 13.85 3.44 20.80
CA LYS A 274 13.67 4.52 21.78
C LYS A 274 12.34 5.24 21.60
N PHE A 275 11.93 5.54 20.37
CA PHE A 275 10.63 6.14 20.09
C PHE A 275 9.48 5.25 20.60
N LEU A 276 9.54 3.94 20.34
CA LEU A 276 8.53 2.98 20.77
C LEU A 276 8.39 2.91 22.29
N ILE A 277 9.51 3.07 23.02
CA ILE A 277 9.51 3.10 24.49
C ILE A 277 8.96 4.41 25.04
N GLU A 278 9.44 5.55 24.52
CA GLU A 278 9.26 6.86 25.18
C GLU A 278 8.03 7.64 24.70
N ASN A 279 7.68 7.54 23.41
CA ASN A 279 6.77 8.49 22.76
C ASN A 279 5.58 7.84 22.04
N SER A 280 5.67 6.53 21.74
CA SER A 280 4.68 5.83 20.94
C SER A 280 3.39 5.50 21.70
N GLU A 281 2.24 5.72 21.06
CA GLU A 281 0.91 5.34 21.54
C GLU A 281 0.50 3.92 21.09
N ILE A 282 1.38 3.18 20.38
CA ILE A 282 1.12 1.80 19.93
C ILE A 282 0.81 0.89 21.12
N GLU A 283 -0.17 -0.01 20.94
CA GLU A 283 -0.57 -0.96 21.98
C GLU A 283 0.56 -1.91 22.38
N LEU A 284 0.57 -2.34 23.65
CA LEU A 284 1.60 -3.22 24.21
C LEU A 284 1.79 -4.52 23.41
N LYS A 285 0.69 -5.08 22.90
CA LYS A 285 0.67 -6.27 22.04
C LYS A 285 1.50 -6.06 20.77
N ASP A 286 1.29 -4.94 20.10
CA ASP A 286 2.00 -4.62 18.86
C ASP A 286 3.45 -4.22 19.13
N LYS A 287 3.74 -3.52 20.23
CA LYS A 287 5.12 -3.27 20.66
C LYS A 287 5.89 -4.58 20.89
N LEU A 288 5.28 -5.59 21.53
CA LEU A 288 5.88 -6.92 21.70
C LEU A 288 6.11 -7.64 20.37
N ARG A 289 5.14 -7.55 19.44
CA ARG A 289 5.28 -8.10 18.08
C ARG A 289 6.46 -7.46 17.35
N LEU A 290 6.57 -6.14 17.36
CA LEU A 290 7.68 -5.39 16.77
C LEU A 290 9.01 -5.76 17.43
N ALA A 291 9.02 -5.87 18.76
CA ALA A 291 10.23 -6.22 19.51
C ALA A 291 10.77 -7.61 19.15
N GLY A 292 9.89 -8.59 18.99
CA GLY A 292 10.28 -9.92 18.48
C GLY A 292 10.75 -9.87 17.02
N LYS A 293 9.95 -9.26 16.14
CA LYS A 293 10.21 -9.21 14.68
C LYS A 293 11.55 -8.56 14.35
N TYR A 294 11.89 -7.45 15.00
CA TYR A 294 13.10 -6.67 14.73
C TYR A 294 14.18 -6.81 15.83
N ARG A 295 14.03 -7.76 16.75
CA ARG A 295 15.00 -8.05 17.83
C ARG A 295 15.34 -6.84 18.71
N LEU A 296 14.31 -6.09 19.09
CA LEU A 296 14.40 -4.88 19.92
C LEU A 296 14.41 -5.28 21.41
N GLU A 297 15.61 -5.53 21.95
CA GLU A 297 15.79 -6.10 23.29
C GLU A 297 15.34 -5.17 24.43
N GLU A 298 15.56 -3.86 24.30
CA GLU A 298 15.16 -2.89 25.32
C GLU A 298 13.65 -2.71 25.32
N LEU A 299 13.02 -2.64 24.14
CA LEU A 299 11.57 -2.59 24.00
C LEU A 299 10.93 -3.89 24.49
N LYS A 300 11.48 -5.06 24.15
CA LYS A 300 11.00 -6.37 24.64
C LYS A 300 10.97 -6.38 26.16
N LYS A 301 12.08 -5.99 26.79
CA LYS A 301 12.19 -5.91 28.25
C LYS A 301 11.18 -4.92 28.83
N ASN A 302 11.11 -3.70 28.28
CA ASN A 302 10.18 -2.67 28.74
C ASN A 302 8.72 -3.14 28.68
N CYS A 303 8.34 -3.83 27.59
CA CYS A 303 6.99 -4.37 27.45
C CYS A 303 6.71 -5.51 28.44
N LEU A 304 7.65 -6.43 28.64
CA LEU A 304 7.51 -7.50 29.62
C LEU A 304 7.40 -6.96 31.05
N ASP A 305 8.14 -5.91 31.40
CA ASP A 305 8.06 -5.27 32.72
C ASP A 305 6.67 -4.65 33.01
N GLN A 306 5.92 -4.24 31.98
CA GLN A 306 4.55 -3.74 32.11
C GLN A 306 3.50 -4.85 32.31
N ILE A 307 3.85 -6.12 32.10
CA ILE A 307 2.95 -7.26 32.32
C ILE A 307 3.02 -7.69 33.78
N GLU A 308 1.95 -7.39 34.53
CA GLU A 308 1.85 -7.61 35.98
C GLU A 308 0.84 -8.69 36.38
N SER A 309 0.03 -9.19 35.44
CA SER A 309 -1.01 -10.17 35.71
C SER A 309 -1.20 -11.23 34.62
N LYS A 310 -1.96 -12.29 34.95
CA LYS A 310 -2.41 -13.31 33.99
C LYS A 310 -3.37 -12.74 32.94
N GLU A 311 -4.14 -11.71 33.29
CA GLU A 311 -5.02 -11.02 32.32
C GLU A 311 -4.20 -10.25 31.29
N ASP A 312 -3.12 -9.58 31.68
CA ASP A 312 -2.23 -8.85 30.76
C ASP A 312 -1.56 -9.81 29.76
N ILE A 313 -1.15 -10.99 30.21
CA ILE A 313 -0.61 -12.02 29.29
C ILE A 313 -1.67 -12.41 28.25
N ARG A 314 -2.93 -12.56 28.65
CA ARG A 314 -4.02 -12.91 27.72
C ARG A 314 -4.33 -11.80 26.74
N SER A 315 -4.12 -10.52 27.10
CA SER A 315 -4.40 -9.40 26.19
C SER A 315 -3.32 -9.22 25.12
N VAL A 316 -2.06 -9.61 25.40
CA VAL A 316 -0.94 -9.48 24.44
C VAL A 316 -0.75 -10.71 23.55
N ILE A 317 -1.28 -11.86 23.92
CA ILE A 317 -1.19 -13.07 23.08
C ILE A 317 -2.29 -13.02 22.00
N PRO A 318 -1.94 -13.09 20.69
CA PRO A 318 -2.94 -13.17 19.63
C PRO A 318 -3.68 -14.52 19.65
N GLU A 319 -4.88 -14.57 19.05
CA GLU A 319 -5.67 -15.81 18.97
C GLU A 319 -4.89 -16.98 18.39
N ASN A 320 -4.03 -16.71 17.40
CA ASN A 320 -3.05 -17.66 16.88
C ASN A 320 -1.61 -17.24 17.26
N PRO A 321 -1.00 -17.86 18.29
CA PRO A 321 0.35 -17.53 18.72
C PRO A 321 1.44 -18.08 17.78
N SER A 322 1.12 -18.87 16.75
CA SER A 322 2.16 -19.50 15.91
C SER A 322 3.02 -18.50 15.13
N GLY A 323 2.49 -17.31 14.84
CA GLY A 323 3.21 -16.24 14.14
C GLY A 323 3.97 -15.29 15.07
N MET A 324 3.92 -15.53 16.38
CA MET A 324 4.59 -14.70 17.37
C MET A 324 6.03 -15.19 17.57
N ASP A 325 6.94 -14.25 17.85
CA ASP A 325 8.34 -14.60 18.07
C ASP A 325 8.50 -15.61 19.23
N HIS A 326 9.30 -16.64 18.98
CA HIS A 326 9.46 -17.77 19.91
C HIS A 326 10.13 -17.36 21.22
N GLU A 327 11.01 -16.35 21.19
CA GLU A 327 11.67 -15.87 22.39
C GLU A 327 10.68 -15.06 23.25
N VAL A 328 9.89 -14.19 22.62
CA VAL A 328 8.82 -13.46 23.31
C VAL A 328 7.81 -14.43 23.94
N LEU A 329 7.37 -15.46 23.20
CA LEU A 329 6.48 -16.50 23.73
C LEU A 329 7.09 -17.24 24.94
N ALA A 330 8.37 -17.56 24.87
CA ALA A 330 9.07 -18.23 25.97
C ALA A 330 9.12 -17.36 27.23
N GLU A 331 9.39 -16.05 27.09
CA GLU A 331 9.41 -15.11 28.21
C GLU A 331 8.00 -14.90 28.81
N LEU A 332 6.97 -14.78 27.97
CA LEU A 332 5.58 -14.71 28.44
C LEU A 332 5.16 -15.98 29.20
N PHE A 333 5.57 -17.16 28.72
CA PHE A 333 5.30 -18.42 29.40
C PHE A 333 5.99 -18.50 30.76
N LYS A 334 7.26 -18.05 30.86
CA LYS A 334 7.96 -17.95 32.16
C LYS A 334 7.21 -17.03 33.13
N LYS A 335 6.82 -15.82 32.70
CA LYS A 335 6.02 -14.90 33.52
C LYS A 335 4.69 -15.51 33.96
N LEU A 336 4.02 -16.26 33.09
CA LEU A 336 2.77 -16.95 33.42
C LEU A 336 2.94 -17.95 34.58
N LEU A 337 4.06 -18.68 34.60
CA LEU A 337 4.39 -19.63 35.66
C LEU A 337 4.73 -18.94 36.99
N ASP A 338 5.25 -17.71 36.94
CA ASP A 338 5.58 -16.93 38.15
C ASP A 338 4.33 -16.32 38.80
N PHE A 339 3.25 -16.13 38.05
CA PHE A 339 1.96 -15.69 38.60
C PHE A 339 1.26 -16.86 39.30
N ASN A 340 1.22 -16.82 40.64
CA ASN A 340 0.48 -17.80 41.47
C ASN A 340 -1.02 -17.83 41.13
#